data_AF-A0A242K640-F1
#
_entry.id   AF-A0A242K640-F1
#
_cell.length_a   1.000
_cell.length_b   1.000
_cell.length_c   1.000
_cell.angle_alpha   90.00
_cell.angle_beta   90.00
_cell.angle_gamma   90.00
#
_symmetry.space_group_name_H-M   'P 1'
#
loop_
_entity.id
_entity.type
_entity.pdbx_description
1 polymer ?
#
loop_
_entity_poly.entity_id
_entity_poly.type
_entity_poly.pdbx_seq_one_letter_code
_entity_poly.pdbx_strand_id
1 'polypeptide(L)'
;MGNIWMERLMRWQAKLQKLMRGRYGHFDKLSRALLVVSLVTVLLNLFLGMAVLRWVVFFLLAVVYYRFFSKKIYVRSNENQKYMNWISKYTKRISYLKERIQNRKTYTYFSCPECKQHLRAPKNKGQIKVTCSSCKTQFQKKV
;
A
#
# COMPACT_ATOMS: atom_id res chain seq x y z
N MET A 1 -26.77 15.47 41.66
CA MET A 1 -26.55 14.01 41.64
C MET A 1 -25.55 13.70 40.54
N GLY A 2 -24.27 13.60 40.89
CA GLY A 2 -23.18 13.39 39.93
C GLY A 2 -23.28 12.02 39.24
N ASN A 3 -22.91 11.98 37.97
CA ASN A 3 -23.18 10.90 37.04
C ASN A 3 -22.42 9.60 37.42
N ILE A 4 -22.99 8.78 38.30
CA ILE A 4 -22.49 7.43 38.69
C ILE A 4 -22.17 6.57 37.46
N TRP A 5 -22.93 6.76 36.38
CA TRP A 5 -22.70 6.09 35.11
C TRP A 5 -21.35 6.45 34.46
N MET A 6 -20.93 7.73 34.54
CA MET A 6 -19.65 8.20 34.01
C MET A 6 -18.47 7.62 34.78
N GLU A 7 -18.57 7.50 36.11
CA GLU A 7 -17.51 6.86 36.90
C GLU A 7 -17.33 5.38 36.58
N ARG A 8 -18.44 4.66 36.38
CA ARG A 8 -18.41 3.24 36.00
C ARG A 8 -17.77 3.07 34.63
N LEU A 9 -18.11 3.94 33.68
CA LEU A 9 -17.52 3.96 32.34
C LEU A 9 -16.02 4.25 32.39
N MET A 10 -15.59 5.27 33.15
CA MET A 10 -14.17 5.61 33.35
C MET A 10 -13.38 4.45 33.98
N ARG A 11 -13.93 3.78 35.00
CA ARG A 11 -13.31 2.59 35.61
C ARG A 11 -13.17 1.44 34.63
N TRP A 12 -14.17 1.23 33.77
CA TRP A 12 -14.14 0.19 32.75
C TRP A 12 -13.11 0.48 31.66
N GLN A 13 -13.06 1.71 31.18
CA GLN A 13 -12.04 2.18 30.22
C GLN A 13 -10.61 2.01 30.79
N ALA A 14 -10.38 2.35 32.06
CA ALA A 14 -9.07 2.16 32.69
C ALA A 14 -8.66 0.67 32.77
N LYS A 15 -9.61 -0.24 33.02
CA LYS A 15 -9.36 -1.70 32.98
C LYS A 15 -9.01 -2.16 31.57
N LEU A 16 -9.70 -1.66 30.54
CA LEU A 16 -9.36 -1.95 29.14
C LEU A 16 -7.98 -1.41 28.75
N GLN A 17 -7.62 -0.20 29.18
CA GLN A 17 -6.29 0.36 28.92
C GLN A 17 -5.19 -0.47 29.59
N LYS A 18 -5.40 -0.95 30.81
CA LYS A 18 -4.48 -1.89 31.48
C LYS A 18 -4.37 -3.21 30.72
N LEU A 19 -5.47 -3.74 30.18
CA LEU A 19 -5.45 -4.94 29.34
C LEU A 19 -4.71 -4.68 28.03
N MET A 20 -4.88 -3.54 27.37
CA MET A 20 -4.19 -3.27 26.11
C MET A 20 -2.71 -2.85 26.27
N ARG A 21 -2.27 -2.56 27.49
CA ARG A 21 -0.88 -2.19 27.78
C ARG A 21 0.09 -3.32 27.38
N GLY A 22 1.06 -2.99 26.53
CA GLY A 22 2.07 -3.94 26.04
C GLY A 22 1.58 -4.92 24.96
N ARG A 23 0.40 -4.71 24.38
CA ARG A 23 -0.07 -5.41 23.17
C ARG A 23 0.12 -4.54 21.94
N TYR A 24 0.06 -5.13 20.75
CA TYR A 24 0.24 -4.39 19.50
C TYR A 24 -0.84 -3.32 19.33
N GLY A 25 -2.12 -3.69 19.47
CA GLY A 25 -3.25 -2.75 19.60
C GLY A 25 -3.41 -1.75 18.45
N HIS A 26 -2.72 -1.95 17.32
CA HIS A 26 -2.59 -0.99 16.23
C HIS A 26 -3.12 -1.58 14.91
N PHE A 27 -3.94 -0.80 14.21
CA PHE A 27 -4.42 -1.15 12.86
C PHE A 27 -3.43 -0.71 11.78
N ASP A 28 -2.44 -1.57 11.57
CA ASP A 28 -1.39 -1.44 10.55
C ASP A 28 -1.92 -1.66 9.12
N LYS A 29 -1.08 -1.35 8.12
CA LYS A 29 -1.44 -1.45 6.70
C LYS A 29 -1.71 -2.90 6.27
N LEU A 30 -0.97 -3.85 6.84
CA LEU A 30 -1.20 -5.28 6.61
C LEU A 30 -2.55 -5.74 7.16
N SER A 31 -2.94 -5.36 8.38
CA SER A 31 -4.24 -5.74 8.95
C SER A 31 -5.39 -5.08 8.20
N ARG A 32 -5.23 -3.84 7.72
CA ARG A 32 -6.21 -3.21 6.82
C ARG A 32 -6.36 -3.98 5.51
N ALA A 33 -5.25 -4.43 4.91
CA ALA A 33 -5.30 -5.25 3.71
C ALA A 33 -6.03 -6.58 3.95
N LEU A 34 -5.75 -7.25 5.08
CA LEU A 34 -6.47 -8.47 5.48
C LEU A 34 -7.97 -8.24 5.67
N LEU A 35 -8.38 -7.11 6.25
CA LEU A 35 -9.78 -6.73 6.39
C LEU A 35 -10.45 -6.43 5.03
N VAL A 36 -9.75 -5.78 4.10
CA VAL A 36 -10.28 -5.57 2.75
C VAL A 36 -10.43 -6.91 2.03
N VAL A 37 -9.46 -7.82 2.15
CA VAL A 37 -9.56 -9.16 1.57
C VAL A 37 -10.71 -9.95 2.19
N SER A 38 -10.93 -9.88 3.51
CA SER A 38 -12.06 -10.56 4.14
C SER A 38 -13.39 -9.98 3.66
N LEU A 39 -13.50 -8.66 3.50
CA LEU A 39 -14.69 -8.01 2.95
C LEU A 39 -14.97 -8.47 1.51
N VAL A 40 -13.95 -8.47 0.65
CA VAL A 40 -14.10 -8.96 -0.74
C VAL A 40 -14.52 -10.43 -0.76
N THR A 41 -13.94 -11.25 0.11
CA THR A 41 -14.31 -12.67 0.23
C THR A 41 -15.76 -12.85 0.67
N VAL A 42 -16.25 -12.01 1.59
CA VAL A 42 -17.67 -11.98 1.97
C VAL A 42 -18.55 -11.65 0.77
N LEU A 43 -18.21 -10.61 0.01
CA LEU A 43 -18.96 -10.23 -1.19
C LEU A 43 -18.98 -11.35 -2.22
N LEU A 44 -17.86 -12.02 -2.47
CA LEU A 44 -17.79 -13.18 -3.37
C LEU A 44 -18.63 -14.35 -2.86
N ASN A 45 -18.63 -14.59 -1.55
CA ASN A 45 -19.45 -15.65 -0.95
C ASN A 45 -20.95 -15.37 -1.09
N LEU A 46 -21.39 -14.11 -1.16
CA LEU A 46 -22.80 -13.79 -1.42
C LEU A 46 -23.25 -14.27 -2.80
N PHE A 47 -22.38 -14.21 -3.81
CA PHE A 47 -22.69 -14.68 -5.16
C PHE A 47 -22.53 -16.20 -5.32
N LEU A 48 -21.51 -16.79 -4.69
CA LEU A 48 -21.13 -18.19 -4.89
C LEU A 48 -21.74 -19.16 -3.87
N GLY A 49 -22.11 -18.69 -2.68
CA GLY A 49 -22.74 -19.50 -1.63
C GLY A 49 -21.88 -20.64 -1.05
N MET A 50 -20.58 -20.70 -1.35
CA MET A 50 -19.73 -21.83 -1.00
C MET A 50 -19.39 -21.88 0.50
N ALA A 51 -19.60 -23.03 1.14
CA ALA A 51 -19.28 -23.24 2.55
C ALA A 51 -17.79 -22.99 2.88
N VAL A 52 -16.89 -23.29 1.93
CA VAL A 52 -15.45 -23.07 2.08
C VAL A 52 -15.13 -21.58 2.27
N LEU A 53 -15.75 -20.69 1.50
CA LEU A 53 -15.49 -19.24 1.62
C LEU A 53 -15.91 -18.70 2.99
N ARG A 54 -16.97 -19.25 3.60
CA ARG A 54 -17.38 -18.88 4.96
C ARG A 54 -16.27 -19.16 5.97
N TRP A 55 -15.69 -20.36 5.93
CA TRP A 55 -14.57 -20.72 6.80
C TRP A 55 -13.32 -19.86 6.56
N VAL A 56 -13.04 -19.53 5.30
CA VAL A 56 -11.94 -18.62 4.94
C VAL A 56 -12.14 -17.23 5.56
N VAL A 57 -13.35 -16.67 5.51
CA VAL A 57 -13.67 -15.38 6.15
C VAL A 57 -13.42 -15.44 7.66
N PHE A 58 -13.94 -16.47 8.35
CA PHE A 58 -13.72 -16.65 9.78
C PHE A 58 -12.24 -16.73 10.12
N PHE A 59 -11.47 -17.49 9.33
CA PHE A 59 -10.03 -17.60 9.52
C PHE A 59 -9.31 -16.27 9.33
N LEU A 60 -9.62 -15.51 8.28
CA LEU A 60 -9.02 -14.19 8.03
C LEU A 60 -9.30 -13.21 9.17
N LEU A 61 -10.54 -13.17 9.66
CA LEU A 61 -10.91 -12.32 10.79
C LEU A 61 -10.19 -12.76 12.07
N ALA A 62 -10.13 -14.06 12.35
CA ALA A 62 -9.39 -14.60 13.49
C ALA A 62 -7.91 -14.19 13.45
N VAL A 63 -7.27 -14.21 12.28
CA VAL A 63 -5.89 -13.74 12.10
C VAL A 63 -5.75 -12.25 12.42
N VAL A 64 -6.69 -11.40 11.96
CA VAL A 64 -6.67 -9.96 12.27
C VAL A 64 -6.80 -9.71 13.78
N TYR A 65 -7.76 -10.38 14.44
CA TYR A 65 -7.92 -10.27 15.89
C TYR A 65 -6.69 -10.76 16.65
N TYR A 66 -6.13 -11.91 16.26
CA TYR A 66 -4.90 -12.44 16.86
C TYR A 66 -3.73 -11.46 16.73
N ARG A 67 -3.54 -10.83 15.56
CA ARG A 67 -2.53 -9.78 15.36
C ARG A 67 -2.75 -8.58 16.29
N PHE A 68 -4.00 -8.14 16.42
CA PHE A 68 -4.35 -6.99 17.23
C PHE A 68 -4.05 -7.22 18.73
N PHE A 69 -4.39 -8.40 19.24
CA PHE A 69 -4.17 -8.76 20.65
C PHE A 69 -2.78 -9.34 20.95
N SER A 70 -1.93 -9.51 19.95
CA SER A 70 -0.57 -10.05 20.11
C SER A 70 0.30 -9.18 21.01
N LYS A 71 0.98 -9.81 21.98
CA LYS A 71 2.01 -9.16 22.83
C LYS A 71 3.36 -8.97 22.11
N LYS A 72 3.60 -9.69 21.01
CA LYS A 72 4.87 -9.65 20.26
C LYS A 72 4.95 -8.43 19.32
N ILE A 73 5.09 -7.23 19.88
CA ILE A 73 5.03 -5.95 19.12
C ILE A 73 6.07 -5.89 18.00
N TYR A 74 7.34 -6.19 18.28
CA TYR A 74 8.43 -6.10 17.30
C TYR A 74 8.24 -7.05 16.12
N VAL A 75 7.80 -8.28 16.38
CA VAL A 75 7.54 -9.28 15.32
C VAL A 75 6.44 -8.78 14.38
N ARG A 76 5.34 -8.24 14.93
CA ARG A 76 4.22 -7.71 14.13
C ARG A 76 4.61 -6.46 13.34
N SER A 77 5.42 -5.58 13.95
CA SER A 77 5.99 -4.43 13.24
C SER A 77 6.86 -4.87 12.05
N ASN A 78 7.70 -5.89 12.23
CA ASN A 78 8.53 -6.42 11.15
C ASN A 78 7.70 -7.09 10.03
N GLU A 79 6.64 -7.84 10.38
CA GLU A 79 5.68 -8.37 9.39
C GLU A 79 5.08 -7.24 8.54
N ASN A 80 4.63 -6.15 9.19
CA ASN A 80 4.09 -4.98 8.49
C ASN A 80 5.16 -4.29 7.62
N GLN A 81 6.39 -4.16 8.11
CA GLN A 81 7.48 -3.58 7.33
C GLN A 81 7.80 -4.41 6.07
N LYS A 82 7.80 -5.75 6.18
CA LYS A 82 7.97 -6.64 5.03
C LYS A 82 6.84 -6.46 4.01
N TYR A 83 5.59 -6.40 4.48
CA TYR A 83 4.45 -6.10 3.62
C TYR A 83 4.59 -4.74 2.93
N MET A 84 5.03 -3.71 3.66
CA MET A 84 5.26 -2.38 3.12
C MET A 84 6.37 -2.32 2.08
N ASN A 85 7.46 -3.04 2.32
CA ASN A 85 8.55 -3.14 1.36
C ASN A 85 8.08 -3.87 0.08
N TRP A 86 7.28 -4.93 0.23
CA TRP A 86 6.68 -5.63 -0.91
C TRP A 86 5.74 -4.71 -1.69
N ILE A 87 4.72 -4.12 -1.06
CA ILE A 87 3.74 -3.27 -1.75
C ILE A 87 4.39 -2.04 -2.39
N SER A 88 5.42 -1.46 -1.76
CA SER A 88 6.12 -0.29 -2.29
C SER A 88 6.78 -0.54 -3.65
N LYS A 89 7.24 -1.78 -3.91
CA LYS A 89 7.81 -2.14 -5.22
C LYS A 89 6.76 -2.10 -6.32
N TYR A 90 5.55 -2.57 -6.03
CA TYR A 90 4.44 -2.54 -6.98
C TYR A 90 3.89 -1.13 -7.16
N THR A 91 3.69 -0.39 -6.07
CA THR A 91 3.15 0.97 -6.16
C THR A 91 4.11 1.92 -6.87
N LYS A 92 5.43 1.79 -6.73
CA LYS A 92 6.42 2.54 -7.51
C LYS A 92 6.31 2.28 -9.02
N ARG A 93 6.09 1.02 -9.42
CA ARG A 93 5.89 0.68 -10.84
C ARG A 93 4.59 1.28 -11.37
N ILE A 94 3.50 1.16 -10.60
CA ILE A 94 2.20 1.73 -10.97
C ILE A 94 2.27 3.26 -11.03
N SER A 95 2.94 3.92 -10.09
CA SER A 95 3.08 5.38 -10.08
C SER A 95 3.90 5.86 -11.27
N TYR A 96 4.99 5.16 -11.60
CA TYR A 96 5.78 5.45 -12.80
C TYR A 96 4.96 5.31 -14.09
N LEU A 97 4.16 4.24 -14.21
CA LEU A 97 3.25 4.06 -15.35
C LEU A 97 2.18 5.15 -15.40
N LYS A 98 1.59 5.49 -14.26
CA LYS A 98 0.59 6.57 -14.14
C LYS A 98 1.19 7.92 -14.57
N GLU A 99 2.39 8.24 -14.11
CA GLU A 99 3.11 9.46 -14.50
C GLU A 99 3.37 9.48 -16.01
N ARG A 100 3.82 8.35 -16.58
CA ARG A 100 4.06 8.23 -18.02
C ARG A 100 2.77 8.40 -18.84
N ILE A 101 1.65 7.86 -18.36
CA ILE A 101 0.33 8.02 -19.00
C ILE A 101 -0.15 9.46 -18.88
N GLN A 102 -0.01 10.09 -17.72
CA GLN A 102 -0.41 11.49 -17.50
C GLN A 102 0.41 12.44 -18.38
N ASN A 103 1.73 12.22 -18.44
CA ASN A 103 2.65 13.03 -19.22
C ASN A 103 2.76 12.61 -20.69
N ARG A 104 1.94 11.65 -21.16
CA ARG A 104 2.00 11.15 -22.55
C ARG A 104 1.71 12.22 -23.59
N LYS A 105 0.97 13.27 -23.23
CA LYS A 105 0.60 14.37 -24.15
C LYS A 105 1.68 15.44 -24.21
N THR A 106 2.41 15.65 -23.12
CA THR A 106 3.39 16.73 -22.97
C THR A 106 4.81 16.28 -23.27
N TYR A 107 5.15 15.02 -23.00
CA TYR A 107 6.51 14.51 -23.15
C TYR A 107 6.59 13.22 -23.94
N THR A 108 7.68 13.07 -24.69
CA THR A 108 8.12 11.83 -25.32
C THR A 108 9.32 11.29 -24.57
N TYR A 109 9.38 9.97 -24.46
CA TYR A 109 10.44 9.25 -23.77
C TYR A 109 11.14 8.37 -24.80
N PHE A 110 12.46 8.49 -24.93
CA PHE A 110 13.27 7.68 -25.84
C PHE A 110 14.61 7.35 -25.19
N SER A 111 15.30 6.35 -25.74
CA SER A 111 16.62 5.94 -25.25
C SER A 111 17.73 6.60 -26.07
N CYS A 112 18.83 6.94 -25.39
CA CYS A 112 20.09 7.29 -26.05
C CYS A 112 20.61 6.10 -26.90
N PRO A 113 21.12 6.33 -28.12
CA PRO A 113 21.63 5.25 -28.96
C PRO A 113 22.86 4.54 -28.39
N GLU A 114 23.72 5.22 -27.64
CA GLU A 114 24.95 4.64 -27.10
C GLU A 114 24.76 4.02 -25.71
N CYS A 115 24.38 4.82 -24.71
CA CYS A 115 24.28 4.36 -23.32
C CYS A 115 22.91 3.78 -22.95
N LYS A 116 21.92 3.83 -23.85
CA LYS A 116 20.53 3.37 -23.65
C LYS A 116 19.78 4.06 -22.50
N GLN A 117 20.34 5.12 -21.92
CA GLN A 117 19.68 5.92 -20.88
C GLN A 117 18.36 6.49 -21.41
N HIS A 118 17.30 6.40 -20.59
CA HIS A 118 16.00 6.99 -20.91
C HIS A 118 16.03 8.52 -20.73
N LEU A 119 15.75 9.24 -21.81
CA LEU A 119 15.68 10.69 -21.86
C LEU A 119 14.23 11.13 -22.08
N ARG A 120 13.89 12.32 -21.57
CA ARG A 120 12.57 12.94 -21.67
C ARG A 120 12.70 14.24 -22.48
N ALA A 121 11.81 14.44 -23.46
CA ALA A 121 11.74 15.68 -24.23
C ALA A 121 10.27 16.14 -24.40
N PRO A 122 10.00 17.45 -24.49
CA PRO A 122 8.66 17.95 -24.77
C PRO A 122 8.20 17.56 -26.18
N LYS A 123 6.92 17.23 -26.35
CA LYS A 123 6.32 16.89 -27.64
C LYS A 123 6.08 18.11 -28.51
N ASN A 124 5.92 17.89 -29.82
CA ASN A 124 5.55 18.91 -30.83
C ASN A 124 6.62 19.99 -31.06
N LYS A 125 7.90 19.66 -30.86
CA LYS A 125 9.02 20.57 -31.15
C LYS A 125 9.75 20.24 -32.46
N GLY A 126 9.28 19.23 -33.21
CA GLY A 126 9.86 18.86 -34.50
C GLY A 126 11.20 18.16 -34.32
N GLN A 127 12.25 18.62 -35.00
CA GLN A 127 13.59 18.07 -34.85
C GLN A 127 14.32 18.80 -33.71
N ILE A 128 14.76 18.05 -32.71
CA ILE A 128 15.54 18.59 -31.60
C ILE A 128 16.93 17.96 -31.56
N LYS A 129 17.92 18.76 -31.17
CA LYS A 129 19.27 18.30 -30.84
C LYS A 129 19.29 17.97 -29.34
N VAL A 130 19.54 16.71 -29.02
CA VAL A 130 19.52 16.20 -27.64
C VAL A 130 20.94 15.83 -27.25
N THR A 131 21.36 16.33 -26.09
CA THR A 131 22.63 15.96 -25.46
C THR A 131 22.33 15.01 -24.32
N CYS A 132 22.92 13.80 -24.35
CA CYS A 132 22.72 12.84 -23.27
C CYS A 132 23.44 13.27 -22.00
N SER A 133 22.80 13.23 -20.82
CA SER A 133 23.44 13.62 -19.57
C SER A 133 24.54 12.65 -19.12
N SER A 134 24.39 11.35 -19.40
CA SER A 134 25.38 10.34 -18.98
C SER A 134 26.59 10.25 -19.92
N CYS A 135 26.40 10.11 -21.23
CA CYS A 135 27.51 9.92 -22.18
C CYS A 135 27.92 11.19 -22.93
N LYS A 136 27.18 12.32 -22.77
CA LYS A 136 27.42 13.60 -23.47
C LYS A 136 27.32 13.55 -25.01
N THR A 137 27.03 12.41 -25.59
CA THR A 137 26.78 12.23 -27.04
C THR A 137 25.60 13.08 -27.49
N GLN A 138 25.77 13.79 -28.61
CA GLN A 138 24.75 14.65 -29.21
C GLN A 138 24.13 13.93 -30.41
N PHE A 139 22.80 13.91 -30.48
CA PHE A 139 22.09 13.33 -31.63
C PHE A 139 20.80 14.10 -31.93
N GLN A 140 20.33 13.98 -33.17
CA GLN A 140 19.07 14.58 -33.61
C GLN A 140 17.95 13.55 -33.47
N LYS A 141 16.81 13.97 -32.89
CA LYS A 141 15.63 13.12 -32.72
C LYS A 141 14.39 13.96 -33.06
N LYS A 142 13.47 13.36 -33.82
CA LYS A 142 12.13 13.93 -34.00
C LYS A 142 11.26 13.60 -32.79
N VAL A 143 10.61 14.61 -32.20
CA VAL A 143 9.80 14.51 -30.98
C VAL A 143 8.35 14.92 -31.16
#